data_AF-A0ABD5DYL0-F1
#
_entry.id   AF-A0ABD5DYL0-F1
#
_cell.length_a   1.000
_cell.length_b   1.000
_cell.length_c   1.000
_cell.angle_alpha   90.00
_cell.angle_beta   90.00
_cell.angle_gamma   90.00
#
_symmetry.space_group_name_H-M   'P 1'
#
loop_
_entity.id
_entity.type
_entity.pdbx_description
1 polymer ?
#
loop_
_entity_poly.entity_id
_entity_poly.type
_entity_poly.pdbx_seq_one_letter_code
_entity_poly.pdbx_strand_id
1 'polypeptide(L)'
;HDVLGLVSTLKNMRDLKGPQFLHIMTKKGRGYEPAEKDPITFHAVPKFDHTSCVLPKSSGGFPSFSKIFGDWLCETAAKDNKLMAI
;
A
#
# COMPACT_ATOMS: atom_id res chain seq x y z
N HIS A 1 -4.94 -14.07 9.76
CA HIS A 1 -3.88 -13.81 10.77
C HIS A 1 -3.79 -14.90 11.84
N ASP A 2 -4.36 -16.07 11.61
CA ASP A 2 -4.17 -17.23 12.48
C ASP A 2 -2.89 -17.95 12.05
N VAL A 3 -1.83 -17.80 12.84
CA VAL A 3 -0.51 -18.40 12.54
C VAL A 3 -0.57 -19.91 12.69
N LEU A 4 -1.26 -20.43 13.70
CA LEU A 4 -1.34 -21.87 13.95
C LEU A 4 -2.16 -22.57 12.86
N GLY A 5 -3.29 -21.98 12.47
CA GLY A 5 -4.09 -22.45 11.35
C GLY A 5 -3.33 -22.42 10.02
N LEU A 6 -2.54 -21.36 9.77
CA LEU A 6 -1.72 -21.27 8.55
C LEU A 6 -0.63 -22.35 8.52
N VAL A 7 0.06 -22.60 9.65
CA VAL A 7 1.07 -23.66 9.75
C VAL A 7 0.46 -25.03 9.49
N SER A 8 -0.70 -25.32 10.08
CA SER A 8 -1.42 -26.57 9.85
C SER A 8 -1.79 -26.74 8.37
N THR A 9 -2.34 -25.70 7.76
CA THR A 9 -2.75 -25.70 6.35
C THR A 9 -1.56 -25.94 5.42
N LEU A 10 -0.46 -25.22 5.63
CA LEU A 10 0.75 -25.37 4.81
C LEU A 10 1.39 -26.76 4.97
N LYS A 11 1.37 -27.35 6.17
CA LYS A 11 1.83 -28.73 6.40
C LYS A 11 1.04 -29.73 5.57
N ASN A 12 -0.30 -29.63 5.58
CA ASN A 12 -1.16 -30.52 4.81
C ASN A 12 -0.97 -30.34 3.29
N MET A 13 -0.82 -29.10 2.83
CA MET A 13 -0.66 -28.79 1.41
C MET A 13 0.66 -29.29 0.81
N ARG A 14 1.73 -29.37 1.62
CA ARG A 14 3.05 -29.85 1.17
C ARG A 14 3.00 -31.26 0.59
N ASP A 15 2.11 -32.10 1.12
CA ASP A 15 2.03 -33.51 0.75
C ASP A 15 1.04 -33.76 -0.42
N LEU A 16 0.39 -32.71 -0.94
CA LEU A 16 -0.52 -32.76 -2.10
C LEU A 16 0.26 -32.72 -3.42
N LYS A 17 -0.25 -33.44 -4.43
CA LYS A 17 0.33 -33.46 -5.78
C LYS A 17 -0.19 -32.30 -6.63
N GLY A 18 0.68 -31.78 -7.49
CA GLY A 18 0.34 -30.71 -8.45
C GLY A 18 0.38 -29.31 -7.83
N PRO A 19 0.15 -28.27 -8.64
CA PRO A 19 0.16 -26.89 -8.18
C PRO A 19 -0.96 -26.63 -7.17
N GLN A 20 -0.60 -26.01 -6.06
CA GLN A 20 -1.53 -25.68 -4.99
C GLN A 20 -1.76 -24.17 -4.93
N PHE A 21 -3.01 -23.77 -4.67
CA PHE A 21 -3.38 -22.37 -4.48
C PHE A 21 -3.98 -22.19 -3.08
N LEU A 22 -3.39 -21.29 -2.29
CA LEU A 22 -3.89 -20.91 -0.97
C LEU A 22 -4.28 -19.43 -0.99
N HIS A 23 -5.58 -19.17 -0.95
CA HIS A 23 -6.09 -17.81 -0.82
C HIS A 23 -6.10 -17.40 0.65
N ILE A 24 -5.31 -16.40 1.01
CA ILE A 24 -5.22 -15.87 2.38
C ILE A 24 -5.78 -14.46 2.41
N MET A 25 -6.77 -14.23 3.29
CA MET A 25 -7.26 -12.91 3.60
C MET A 25 -6.46 -12.30 4.76
N THR A 26 -5.87 -11.13 4.53
CA THR A 26 -5.16 -10.34 5.54
C THR A 26 -5.78 -8.96 5.66
N LYS A 27 -5.34 -8.19 6.67
CA LYS A 27 -5.75 -6.82 6.91
C LYS A 27 -4.51 -5.95 6.81
N LYS A 28 -4.50 -5.00 5.88
CA LYS A 28 -3.39 -4.06 5.71
C LYS A 28 -3.20 -3.26 7.01
N GLY A 29 -1.95 -3.14 7.46
CA GLY A 29 -1.62 -2.49 8.73
C GLY A 29 -1.84 -3.33 9.99
N ARG A 30 -2.24 -4.62 9.88
CA ARG A 30 -2.53 -5.46 11.06
C ARG A 30 -1.44 -5.37 12.13
N GLY A 31 -1.85 -5.08 13.36
CA GLY A 31 -0.94 -4.96 14.51
C GLY A 31 -0.53 -3.53 14.83
N TYR A 32 -0.93 -2.56 14.00
CA TYR A 32 -0.76 -1.14 14.27
C TYR A 32 -2.05 -0.39 13.93
N GLU A 33 -2.83 -0.04 14.96
CA GLU A 33 -4.19 0.51 14.81
C GLU A 33 -4.29 1.71 13.86
N PRO A 34 -3.37 2.71 13.87
CA PRO A 34 -3.42 3.81 12.92
C PRO A 34 -3.33 3.35 11.46
N ALA A 35 -2.46 2.39 11.16
CA ALA A 35 -2.33 1.82 9.81
C ALA A 35 -3.49 0.90 9.42
N GLU A 36 -4.15 0.25 10.39
CA GLU A 36 -5.38 -0.50 10.13
C GLU A 36 -6.57 0.41 9.77
N LYS A 37 -6.61 1.63 10.32
CA LYS A 37 -7.66 2.63 10.06
C LYS A 37 -7.41 3.42 8.79
N ASP A 38 -6.15 3.75 8.47
CA ASP A 38 -5.76 4.45 7.25
C ASP A 38 -4.69 3.68 6.45
N PRO A 39 -5.06 2.57 5.80
CA PRO A 39 -4.11 1.71 5.08
C PRO A 39 -3.56 2.32 3.79
N ILE A 40 -4.12 3.45 3.32
CA ILE A 40 -3.65 4.16 2.13
C ILE A 40 -2.48 5.07 2.53
N THR A 41 -2.68 5.94 3.51
CA THR A 41 -1.62 6.84 3.97
C THR A 41 -0.43 6.07 4.52
N PHE A 42 -0.69 4.98 5.25
CA PHE A 42 0.35 4.11 5.80
C PHE A 42 0.94 3.11 4.78
N HIS A 43 0.60 3.20 3.50
CA HIS A 43 1.14 2.31 2.46
C HIS A 43 2.64 2.48 2.24
N ALA A 44 3.11 3.73 2.27
CA ALA A 44 4.49 4.11 2.07
C ALA A 44 4.77 5.39 2.88
N VAL A 45 5.38 5.23 4.05
CA VAL A 45 5.65 6.32 4.97
C VAL A 45 7.15 6.45 5.21
N PRO A 46 7.67 7.69 5.38
CA PRO A 46 9.06 7.88 5.78
C PRO A 46 9.30 7.30 7.18
N LYS A 47 10.57 7.22 7.60
CA LYS A 47 10.90 6.85 8.99
C LYS A 47 10.10 7.74 9.96
N PHE A 48 9.37 7.10 10.88
CA PHE A 48 8.53 7.75 11.86
C PHE A 48 8.62 7.03 13.22
N ASP A 49 8.21 7.71 14.28
CA ASP A 49 8.05 7.09 15.59
C ASP A 49 6.65 6.46 15.71
N HIS A 50 6.62 5.13 15.71
CA HIS A 50 5.37 4.37 15.82
C HIS A 50 4.60 4.63 17.13
N THR A 51 5.26 5.05 18.20
CA THR A 51 4.61 5.35 19.49
C THR A 51 3.80 6.64 19.46
N SER A 52 4.15 7.56 18.55
CA SER A 52 3.46 8.84 18.41
C SER A 52 2.09 8.73 17.73
N CYS A 53 1.79 7.62 17.05
CA CYS A 53 0.58 7.40 16.25
C CYS A 53 0.33 8.43 15.13
N VAL A 54 1.28 9.32 14.85
CA VAL A 54 1.19 10.34 13.80
C VAL A 54 2.39 10.28 12.88
N LEU A 55 2.17 10.58 11.61
CA LEU A 55 3.25 10.68 10.63
C LEU A 55 3.91 12.06 10.69
N PRO A 56 5.24 12.14 10.50
CA PRO A 56 5.93 13.42 10.42
C PRO A 56 5.39 14.23 9.24
N LYS A 57 5.19 15.52 9.46
CA LYS A 57 4.84 16.44 8.37
C LYS A 57 6.00 16.54 7.40
N SER A 58 5.69 16.66 6.11
CA SER A 58 6.71 16.96 5.09
C SER A 58 7.44 18.25 5.46
N SER A 59 8.77 18.25 5.39
CA SER A 59 9.63 19.34 5.85
C SER A 59 9.60 20.58 4.95
N GLY A 60 8.70 20.67 3.97
CA GLY A 60 8.65 21.75 3.00
C GLY A 60 9.86 21.68 2.06
N GLY A 61 9.63 21.16 0.85
CA GLY A 61 10.65 21.04 -0.19
C GLY A 61 10.06 21.32 -1.56
N PHE A 62 10.90 21.28 -2.59
CA PHE A 62 10.43 21.37 -3.98
C PHE A 62 9.44 20.23 -4.28
N PRO A 63 8.43 20.47 -5.13
CA PRO A 63 7.50 19.43 -5.56
C PRO A 63 8.27 18.28 -6.21
N SER A 64 7.80 17.05 -6.01
CA SER A 64 8.37 15.89 -6.70
C SER A 64 8.12 15.99 -8.21
N PHE A 65 8.98 15.34 -9.01
CA PHE A 65 8.74 15.25 -10.45
C PHE A 65 7.38 14.61 -10.77
N SER A 66 6.92 13.65 -9.97
CA SER A 66 5.57 13.07 -10.12
C SER A 66 4.47 14.11 -9.92
N LYS A 67 4.63 15.02 -8.95
CA LYS A 67 3.67 16.11 -8.76
C LYS A 67 3.71 17.10 -9.93
N ILE A 68 4.89 17.53 -10.34
CA ILE A 68 5.07 18.45 -11.48
C ILE A 68 4.46 17.84 -12.75
N PHE A 69 4.74 16.57 -13.03
CA PHE A 69 4.19 15.85 -14.17
C PHE A 69 2.67 15.73 -14.10
N GLY A 70 2.12 15.37 -12.94
CA GLY A 70 0.67 15.27 -12.75
C GLY A 70 -0.04 16.61 -12.95
N ASP A 71 0.51 17.69 -12.40
CA ASP A 71 -0.02 19.04 -12.58
C ASP A 71 0.00 19.44 -14.07
N TRP A 72 1.16 19.25 -14.74
CA TRP A 72 1.30 19.51 -16.19
C TRP A 72 0.34 18.66 -17.05
N LEU A 73 0.16 17.39 -16.71
CA LEU A 73 -0.71 16.47 -17.43
C LEU A 73 -2.16 16.94 -17.37
N CYS A 74 -2.63 17.33 -16.18
CA CYS A 74 -3.96 17.90 -15.97
C CYS A 74 -4.15 19.22 -16.73
N GLU A 75 -3.17 20.12 -16.66
CA GLU A 75 -3.21 21.41 -17.38
C GLU A 75 -3.25 21.26 -18.90
N THR A 76 -2.55 20.24 -19.41
CA THR A 76 -2.48 19.97 -20.86
C THR A 76 -3.75 19.28 -21.33
N ALA A 77 -4.28 18.32 -20.57
CA ALA A 77 -5.55 17.65 -20.86
C ALA A 77 -6.73 18.64 -20.94
N ALA A 78 -6.69 19.72 -20.15
CA ALA A 78 -7.71 20.77 -20.20
C ALA A 78 -7.73 21.56 -21.53
N LYS A 79 -6.66 21.48 -22.33
CA LYS A 79 -6.49 22.22 -23.59
C LYS A 79 -6.49 21.31 -24.82
N ASP A 80 -6.05 20.07 -24.67
CA ASP A 80 -5.99 19.09 -25.75
C ASP A 80 -6.94 17.91 -25.51
N ASN A 81 -8.05 17.90 -26.25
CA ASN A 81 -9.08 16.86 -26.18
C ASN A 81 -8.60 15.48 -26.66
N LYS A 82 -7.39 15.36 -27.23
CA LYS A 82 -6.81 14.06 -27.63
C LYS A 82 -5.90 13.45 -26.57
N LEU A 83 -5.50 14.23 -25.56
CA LEU A 83 -4.59 13.76 -24.52
C LEU A 83 -5.35 12.91 -23.49
N MET A 84 -4.86 11.70 -23.23
CA MET A 84 -5.46 10.72 -22.31
C MET A 84 -4.37 10.08 -21.44
N ALA A 85 -4.71 9.74 -20.19
CA ALA A 85 -3.86 9.00 -19.26
C ALA A 85 -4.62 7.77 -18.70
N ILE A 86 -3.87 6.72 -18.36
CA ILE A 86 -4.38 5.42 -17.87
C ILE A 86 -3.65 5.07 -16.58
#